data_AF-A0A1D2X1J0-F1
#
_entry.id   AF-A0A1D2X1J0-F1
#
_cell.length_a   1.000
_cell.length_b   1.000
_cell.length_c   1.000
_cell.angle_alpha   90.00
_cell.angle_beta   90.00
_cell.angle_gamma   90.00
#
_symmetry.space_group_name_H-M   'P 1'
#
loop_
_entity.id
_entity.type
_entity.pdbx_description
1 polymer ?
#
loop_
_entity_poly.entity_id
_entity_poly.type
_entity_poly.pdbx_seq_one_letter_code
_entity_poly.pdbx_strand_id
1 'polypeptide(L)'
;MKIKYITKILTIIKKLSDWKHIEYIYLDEEILYDFHYYLTEFKNKIIVTKTHDNQYKMLTVNNDNTYTSTIINKVPIIDLILINQEDNNLKKYTDSHTIYLKKLNNHMIYITDNLKKTQIINTEYEEIILQGTGLNTKLLDYQIHP
;
A
#
# COMPACT_ATOMS: atom_id res chain seq x y z
N MET A 1 0.59 13.85 12.60
CA MET A 1 1.31 12.57 12.75
C MET A 1 0.91 11.52 11.69
N LYS A 2 -0.35 11.47 11.22
CA LYS A 2 -0.82 10.55 10.16
C LYS A 2 -0.19 10.76 8.77
N ILE A 3 0.05 12.02 8.35
CA ILE A 3 0.66 12.35 7.05
C ILE A 3 2.06 11.73 6.85
N LYS A 4 2.85 11.54 7.92
CA LYS A 4 4.18 10.92 7.81
C LYS A 4 4.11 9.45 7.40
N TYR A 5 3.02 8.75 7.75
CA TYR A 5 2.85 7.32 7.52
C TYR A 5 2.63 6.99 6.03
N ILE A 6 1.68 7.65 5.37
CA ILE A 6 1.40 7.40 3.94
C ILE A 6 2.58 7.81 3.06
N THR A 7 3.25 8.93 3.35
CA THR A 7 4.48 9.32 2.62
C THR A 7 5.56 8.24 2.72
N LYS A 8 5.73 7.65 3.90
CA LYS A 8 6.69 6.56 4.11
C LYS A 8 6.31 5.31 3.33
N ILE A 9 5.04 4.92 3.37
CA ILE A 9 4.53 3.81 2.56
C ILE A 9 4.80 4.06 1.07
N LEU A 10 4.40 5.21 0.54
CA LEU A 10 4.59 5.54 -0.88
C LEU A 10 6.06 5.50 -1.29
N THR A 11 6.95 5.98 -0.42
CA THR A 11 8.40 5.90 -0.63
C THR A 11 8.86 4.45 -0.72
N ILE A 12 8.37 3.58 0.16
CA ILE A 12 8.74 2.17 0.16
C ILE A 12 8.17 1.47 -1.08
N ILE A 13 6.90 1.70 -1.43
CA ILE A 13 6.29 1.08 -2.62
C ILE A 13 7.07 1.46 -3.88
N LYS A 14 7.41 2.74 -4.05
CA LYS A 14 8.20 3.23 -5.19
C LYS A 14 9.60 2.61 -5.28
N LYS A 15 10.16 2.16 -4.15
CA LYS A 15 11.45 1.45 -4.10
C LYS A 15 11.31 -0.04 -4.41
N LEU A 16 10.24 -0.68 -3.94
CA LEU A 16 10.08 -2.14 -3.99
C LEU A 16 9.43 -2.65 -5.26
N SER A 17 8.50 -1.86 -5.79
CA SER A 17 7.74 -2.20 -6.98
C SER A 17 8.21 -1.37 -8.15
N ASP A 18 8.11 -1.93 -9.36
CA ASP A 18 8.01 -1.08 -10.54
C ASP A 18 6.67 -0.36 -10.46
N TRP A 19 6.64 0.80 -9.78
CA TRP A 19 5.44 1.62 -9.59
C TRP A 19 4.71 1.89 -10.91
N LYS A 20 5.44 1.87 -12.03
CA LYS A 20 4.89 2.00 -13.39
C LYS A 20 3.98 0.83 -13.79
N HIS A 21 4.20 -0.37 -13.28
CA HIS A 21 3.45 -1.58 -13.60
C HIS A 21 2.28 -1.84 -12.63
N ILE A 22 2.19 -1.11 -11.52
CA ILE A 22 1.01 -1.14 -10.63
C ILE A 22 -0.10 -0.32 -11.29
N GLU A 23 -1.27 -0.91 -11.52
CA GLU A 23 -2.44 -0.25 -12.08
C GLU A 23 -3.57 -0.16 -11.04
N TYR A 24 -3.90 -1.28 -10.41
CA TYR A 24 -5.00 -1.40 -9.46
C TYR A 24 -4.49 -1.46 -8.02
N ILE A 25 -4.92 -0.52 -7.19
CA ILE A 25 -4.49 -0.39 -5.80
C ILE A 25 -5.69 -0.46 -4.88
N TYR A 26 -5.72 -1.40 -3.95
CA TYR A 26 -6.71 -1.39 -2.89
C TYR A 26 -6.25 -0.53 -1.71
N LEU A 27 -7.09 0.41 -1.27
CA LEU A 27 -6.91 1.18 -0.05
C LEU A 27 -8.02 0.85 0.95
N ASP A 28 -7.63 0.48 2.16
CA ASP A 28 -8.54 0.44 3.30
C ASP A 28 -9.10 1.84 3.62
N GLU A 29 -10.30 1.89 4.16
CA GLU A 29 -11.08 3.12 4.35
C GLU A 29 -10.38 4.12 5.26
N GLU A 30 -9.70 3.64 6.30
CA GLU A 30 -8.91 4.50 7.19
C GLU A 30 -7.73 5.17 6.47
N ILE A 31 -7.12 4.49 5.49
CA ILE A 31 -6.02 5.02 4.67
C ILE A 31 -6.60 6.00 3.65
N LEU A 32 -7.80 5.72 3.14
CA LEU A 32 -8.51 6.58 2.21
C LEU A 32 -8.85 7.96 2.81
N TYR A 33 -9.03 8.07 4.13
CA TYR A 33 -9.35 9.35 4.77
C TYR A 33 -8.32 10.46 4.48
N ASP A 34 -7.05 10.09 4.31
CA ASP A 34 -5.96 11.03 4.00
C ASP A 34 -5.64 11.08 2.49
N PHE A 35 -6.42 10.40 1.63
CA PHE A 35 -6.16 10.21 0.20
C PHE A 35 -6.03 11.53 -0.57
N HIS A 36 -6.80 12.56 -0.21
CA HIS A 36 -6.75 13.87 -0.89
C HIS A 36 -5.37 14.53 -0.80
N TYR A 37 -4.58 14.23 0.23
CA TYR A 37 -3.21 14.75 0.37
C TYR A 37 -2.21 14.10 -0.59
N TYR A 38 -2.57 12.99 -1.24
CA TYR A 38 -1.66 12.18 -2.06
C TYR A 38 -2.21 11.87 -3.45
N LEU A 39 -3.23 12.60 -3.91
CA LEU A 39 -3.85 12.36 -5.22
C LEU A 39 -2.82 12.34 -6.36
N THR A 40 -1.85 13.25 -6.33
CA THR A 40 -0.77 13.32 -7.31
C THR A 40 0.06 12.05 -7.37
N GLU A 41 0.26 11.38 -6.24
CA GLU A 41 1.04 10.15 -6.13
C GLU A 41 0.30 8.98 -6.78
N PHE A 42 -1.02 8.97 -6.66
CA PHE A 42 -1.90 7.98 -7.26
C PHE A 42 -2.41 8.37 -8.66
N LYS A 43 -1.83 9.40 -9.28
CA LYS A 43 -2.19 9.79 -10.63
C LYS A 43 -1.93 8.64 -11.61
N ASN A 44 -2.86 8.42 -12.53
CA ASN A 44 -2.87 7.28 -13.46
C ASN A 44 -2.98 5.89 -12.79
N LYS A 45 -3.40 5.83 -11.52
CA LYS A 45 -3.75 4.58 -10.82
C LYS A 45 -5.25 4.49 -10.65
N ILE A 46 -5.74 3.26 -10.59
CA ILE A 46 -7.12 2.95 -10.28
C ILE A 46 -7.16 2.50 -8.82
N ILE A 47 -7.84 3.27 -7.99
CA ILE A 47 -7.96 2.95 -6.57
C ILE A 47 -9.25 2.17 -6.35
N VAL A 48 -9.17 1.02 -5.71
CA VAL A 48 -10.32 0.26 -5.24
C VAL A 48 -10.40 0.40 -3.73
N THR A 49 -11.60 0.54 -3.19
CA THR A 49 -11.81 0.62 -1.74
C THR A 49 -13.21 0.12 -1.41
N LYS A 50 -13.44 -0.20 -0.14
CA LYS A 50 -14.71 -0.73 0.34
C LYS A 50 -15.47 0.39 1.06
N THR A 51 -16.77 0.46 0.85
CA THR A 51 -17.67 1.37 1.57
C THR A 51 -18.12 0.76 2.89
N HIS A 52 -18.62 1.59 3.79
CA HIS A 52 -19.28 1.16 5.02
C HIS A 52 -20.41 0.12 4.79
N ASP A 53 -21.10 0.18 3.65
CA ASP A 53 -22.16 -0.76 3.26
C ASP A 53 -21.62 -2.07 2.62
N ASN A 54 -20.32 -2.36 2.78
CA ASN A 54 -19.63 -3.51 2.20
C ASN A 54 -19.64 -3.58 0.66
N GLN A 55 -19.90 -2.46 -0.02
CA GLN A 55 -19.78 -2.37 -1.48
C GLN A 55 -18.36 -1.96 -1.87
N TYR A 56 -17.91 -2.33 -3.07
CA TYR A 56 -16.64 -1.84 -3.59
C TYR A 56 -16.89 -0.61 -4.46
N LYS A 57 -15.98 0.37 -4.36
CA LYS A 57 -15.94 1.53 -5.25
C LYS A 57 -14.56 1.68 -5.87
N MET A 58 -14.56 2.24 -7.06
CA MET A 58 -13.38 2.62 -7.81
C MET A 58 -13.23 4.14 -7.76
N LEU A 59 -12.02 4.61 -7.46
CA LEU A 59 -11.64 6.02 -7.54
C LEU A 59 -10.62 6.21 -8.64
N THR A 60 -10.86 7.21 -9.49
CA THR A 60 -9.94 7.61 -10.55
C THR A 60 -9.54 9.06 -10.33
N VAL A 61 -8.23 9.29 -10.22
CA VAL A 61 -7.68 10.64 -10.05
C VAL A 61 -7.64 11.35 -11.40
N ASN A 62 -8.27 12.51 -11.47
CA ASN A 62 -8.33 13.36 -12.65
C ASN A 62 -7.08 14.23 -12.78
N ASN A 63 -6.91 14.87 -13.95
CA ASN A 63 -5.73 15.70 -14.22
C ASN A 63 -5.61 16.96 -13.34
N ASP A 64 -6.75 17.44 -12.82
CA ASP A 64 -6.87 18.62 -11.96
C ASP A 64 -6.74 18.29 -10.46
N ASN A 65 -6.25 17.10 -10.12
CA ASN A 65 -6.17 16.59 -8.75
C ASN A 65 -7.52 16.52 -8.02
N THR A 66 -8.60 16.32 -8.77
CA THR A 66 -9.86 15.81 -8.21
C THR A 66 -9.94 14.30 -8.40
N TYR A 67 -10.96 13.64 -7.84
CA TYR A 67 -11.21 12.23 -8.12
C TYR A 67 -12.70 11.98 -8.38
N THR A 68 -12.98 11.04 -9.27
CA THR A 68 -14.33 10.48 -9.42
C THR A 68 -14.46 9.20 -8.61
N SER A 69 -15.68 8.85 -8.21
CA SER A 69 -15.97 7.64 -7.45
C SER A 69 -17.14 6.90 -8.08
N THR A 70 -16.96 5.62 -8.38
CA THR A 70 -18.01 4.77 -8.97
C THR A 70 -18.14 3.47 -8.19
N ILE A 71 -19.36 3.09 -7.80
CA ILE A 71 -19.62 1.77 -7.21
C ILE A 71 -19.41 0.71 -8.29
N ILE A 72 -18.70 -0.36 -7.95
CA ILE A 72 -18.37 -1.44 -8.88
C ILE A 72 -18.95 -2.77 -8.39
N ASN A 73 -19.51 -3.53 -9.32
CA ASN A 73 -20.04 -4.87 -9.05
C ASN A 73 -18.99 -5.98 -9.26
N LYS A 74 -17.86 -5.64 -9.89
CA LYS A 74 -16.75 -6.54 -10.14
C LYS A 74 -15.45 -5.84 -9.76
N VAL A 75 -14.74 -6.41 -8.80
CA VAL A 75 -13.41 -5.94 -8.40
C VAL A 75 -12.37 -6.58 -9.33
N PRO A 76 -11.47 -5.78 -9.94
CA PRO A 76 -10.35 -6.30 -10.72
C PRO A 76 -9.35 -7.04 -9.83
N ILE A 77 -8.42 -7.78 -10.44
CA ILE A 77 -7.25 -8.27 -9.70
C ILE A 77 -6.45 -7.05 -9.26
N ILE A 78 -6.05 -7.04 -7.98
CA ILE A 78 -5.37 -5.93 -7.33
C ILE A 78 -3.86 -6.19 -7.35
N ASP A 79 -3.10 -5.22 -7.81
CA ASP A 79 -1.63 -5.29 -7.86
C ASP A 79 -1.01 -4.95 -6.50
N LEU A 80 -1.65 -4.06 -5.76
CA LEU A 80 -1.16 -3.54 -4.48
C LEU A 80 -2.28 -3.38 -3.47
N ILE A 81 -2.11 -3.95 -2.29
CA ILE A 81 -3.06 -3.83 -1.18
C ILE A 81 -2.42 -3.03 -0.04
N LEU A 82 -3.11 -1.99 0.40
CA LEU A 82 -2.79 -1.22 1.60
C LEU A 82 -3.90 -1.39 2.62
N ILE A 83 -3.60 -2.04 3.74
CA ILE A 83 -4.59 -2.37 4.77
C ILE A 83 -4.08 -2.05 6.17
N ASN A 84 -5.01 -1.61 7.03
CA ASN A 84 -4.75 -1.53 8.47
C ASN A 84 -5.23 -2.80 9.18
N GLN A 85 -6.26 -3.48 8.65
CA GLN A 85 -6.80 -4.71 9.20
C GLN A 85 -6.97 -5.78 8.12
N GLU A 86 -6.93 -7.05 8.50
CA GLU A 86 -7.11 -8.14 7.53
C GLU A 86 -8.56 -8.20 7.04
N ASP A 87 -8.76 -8.09 5.73
CA ASP A 87 -10.03 -8.45 5.07
C ASP A 87 -9.83 -9.74 4.28
N ASN A 88 -10.34 -10.85 4.83
CA ASN A 88 -10.29 -12.16 4.17
C ASN A 88 -10.99 -12.17 2.81
N ASN A 89 -11.92 -11.24 2.56
CA ASN A 89 -12.60 -11.13 1.27
C ASN A 89 -11.69 -10.56 0.17
N LEU A 90 -10.54 -9.97 0.50
CA LEU A 90 -9.62 -9.48 -0.52
C LEU A 90 -8.89 -10.61 -1.24
N LYS A 91 -8.72 -11.78 -0.62
CA LYS A 91 -7.98 -12.92 -1.19
C LYS A 91 -8.50 -13.38 -2.57
N LYS A 92 -9.79 -13.18 -2.86
CA LYS A 92 -10.40 -13.50 -4.17
C LYS A 92 -10.06 -12.49 -5.29
N TYR A 93 -9.46 -11.35 -4.93
CA TYR A 93 -9.08 -10.29 -5.86
C TYR A 93 -7.57 -10.12 -5.93
N THR A 94 -6.83 -11.15 -5.56
CA THR A 94 -5.36 -11.14 -5.54
C THR A 94 -4.81 -12.35 -6.25
N ASP A 95 -3.60 -12.20 -6.77
CA ASP A 95 -2.87 -13.28 -7.40
C ASP A 95 -1.43 -13.35 -6.86
N SER A 96 -0.55 -14.06 -7.54
CA SER A 96 0.86 -14.17 -7.15
C SER A 96 1.64 -12.85 -7.27
N HIS A 97 1.17 -11.89 -8.06
CA HIS A 97 1.81 -10.60 -8.31
C HIS A 97 1.35 -9.53 -7.31
N THR A 98 0.25 -9.76 -6.59
CA THR A 98 -0.23 -8.83 -5.57
C THR A 98 0.81 -8.63 -4.46
N ILE A 99 1.18 -7.37 -4.25
CA ILE A 99 1.99 -6.92 -3.11
C ILE A 99 1.06 -6.50 -1.99
N TYR A 100 1.34 -6.95 -0.77
CA TYR A 100 0.59 -6.55 0.42
C TYR A 100 1.44 -5.62 1.27
N LEU A 101 0.88 -4.46 1.64
CA LEU A 101 1.36 -3.60 2.69
C LEU A 101 0.33 -3.56 3.82
N LYS A 102 0.77 -3.98 5.00
CA LYS A 102 -0.04 -3.98 6.21
C LYS A 102 0.56 -3.02 7.22
N LYS A 103 -0.26 -2.08 7.71
CA LYS A 103 0.07 -1.33 8.91
C LYS A 103 0.01 -2.26 10.10
N LEU A 104 1.13 -2.45 10.80
CA LEU A 104 1.11 -3.17 12.07
C LEU A 104 0.82 -2.22 13.23
N ASN A 105 1.41 -1.03 13.20
CA ASN A 105 1.11 0.08 14.10
C ASN A 105 1.57 1.41 13.47
N ASN A 106 1.56 2.51 14.24
CA ASN A 106 1.95 3.84 13.73
C ASN A 106 3.41 3.94 13.28
N HIS A 107 4.28 3.05 13.75
CA HIS A 107 5.72 3.08 13.56
C HIS A 107 6.24 1.88 12.77
N MET A 108 5.37 0.94 12.40
CA MET A 108 5.75 -0.33 11.80
C MET A 108 4.83 -0.73 10.65
N ILE A 109 5.46 -1.07 9.53
CA ILE A 109 4.83 -1.52 8.30
C ILE A 109 5.38 -2.90 7.97
N TYR A 110 4.50 -3.82 7.65
CA TYR A 110 4.86 -5.11 7.08
C TYR A 110 4.52 -5.14 5.59
N ILE A 111 5.41 -5.71 4.79
CA ILE A 111 5.28 -5.81 3.35
C ILE A 111 5.54 -7.23 2.94
N THR A 112 4.76 -7.76 2.01
CA THR A 112 5.06 -9.03 1.36
C THR A 112 4.81 -8.97 -0.14
N ASP A 113 5.79 -9.47 -0.88
CA ASP A 113 5.76 -9.69 -2.32
C ASP A 113 6.03 -11.19 -2.55
N ASN A 114 4.96 -11.92 -2.86
CA ASN A 114 5.01 -13.37 -2.98
C ASN A 114 5.81 -13.82 -4.21
N LEU A 115 5.70 -13.08 -5.32
CA LEU A 115 6.43 -13.36 -6.55
C LEU A 115 7.95 -13.29 -6.32
N LYS A 116 8.40 -12.22 -5.65
CA LYS A 116 9.81 -12.04 -5.29
C LYS A 116 10.22 -12.82 -4.04
N LYS A 117 9.29 -13.56 -3.41
CA LYS A 117 9.48 -14.25 -2.12
C LYS A 117 10.13 -13.33 -1.08
N THR A 118 9.68 -12.08 -1.04
CA THR A 118 10.25 -11.03 -0.20
C THR A 118 9.24 -10.62 0.87
N GLN A 119 9.72 -10.45 2.10
CA GLN A 119 8.95 -9.86 3.19
C GLN A 119 9.78 -8.77 3.84
N ILE A 120 9.16 -7.66 4.23
CA ILE A 120 9.86 -6.52 4.82
C ILE A 120 9.11 -6.06 6.05
N ILE A 121 9.83 -5.90 7.15
CA ILE A 121 9.34 -5.19 8.34
C ILE A 121 10.13 -3.89 8.40
N ASN A 122 9.44 -2.78 8.14
CA ASN A 122 10.02 -1.46 8.18
C ASN A 122 9.51 -0.72 9.41
N THR A 123 10.42 -0.32 10.30
CA THR A 123 10.14 0.46 11.51
C THR A 123 10.61 1.91 11.34
N GLU A 124 10.33 2.79 12.29
CA GLU A 124 10.90 4.16 12.29
C GLU A 124 12.42 4.20 12.24
N TYR A 125 13.09 3.17 12.75
CA TYR A 125 14.54 3.15 12.95
C TYR A 125 15.27 2.13 12.07
N GLU A 126 14.58 1.08 11.63
CA GLU A 126 15.23 -0.09 11.04
C GLU A 126 14.41 -0.73 9.92
N GLU A 127 15.10 -1.49 9.07
CA GLU A 127 14.47 -2.31 8.03
C GLU A 127 14.98 -3.74 8.10
N ILE A 128 14.05 -4.68 8.25
CA ILE A 128 14.33 -6.12 8.20
C ILE A 128 13.75 -6.65 6.89
N ILE A 129 14.59 -7.30 6.08
CA ILE A 129 14.21 -7.88 4.80
C ILE A 129 14.42 -9.40 4.85
N LEU A 130 13.37 -10.16 4.59
CA LEU A 130 13.42 -11.61 4.42
C LEU A 130 13.30 -11.90 2.93
N GLN A 131 14.25 -12.61 2.34
CA GLN A 131 14.26 -12.94 0.91
C GLN A 131 14.50 -14.43 0.71
N GLY A 132 13.56 -15.11 0.05
CA GLY A 132 13.61 -16.55 -0.15
C GLY A 132 13.53 -17.30 1.18
N THR A 133 14.61 -18.02 1.54
CA THR A 133 14.76 -18.72 2.83
C THR A 133 15.76 -18.05 3.77
N GLY A 134 16.27 -16.85 3.43
CA GLY A 134 17.30 -16.13 4.18
C GLY A 134 16.79 -14.85 4.84
N LEU A 135 17.53 -14.38 5.86
CA LEU A 135 17.27 -13.15 6.60
C LEU A 135 18.38 -12.13 6.29
N ASN A 136 17.99 -10.95 5.78
CA ASN A 136 18.87 -9.83 5.48
C ASN A 136 18.44 -8.60 6.29
N THR A 137 19.23 -8.20 7.27
CA THR A 137 18.93 -7.05 8.14
C THR A 137 19.79 -5.86 7.73
N LYS A 138 19.17 -4.70 7.52
CA LYS A 138 19.88 -3.44 7.31
C LYS A 138 19.49 -2.44 8.39
N LEU A 139 20.46 -2.10 9.25
CA LEU A 139 20.32 -0.98 10.18
C LEU A 139 20.36 0.32 9.37
N LEU A 140 19.40 1.23 9.60
CA LEU A 140 19.46 2.57 9.02
C LEU A 140 20.38 3.40 9.91
N ASP A 141 21.40 4.04 9.33
CA ASP A 141 22.36 4.86 10.09
C ASP A 141 21.63 5.90 10.94
N TYR A 142 21.75 5.76 12.25
CA TYR A 142 21.22 6.72 13.22
C TYR A 142 22.26 7.83 13.41
N GLN A 143 22.06 8.98 12.75
CA GLN A 143 22.82 10.18 13.10
C GLN A 143 22.28 10.75 14.40
N ILE A 144 22.98 10.48 15.51
CA ILE A 144 22.83 11.24 16.76
C ILE A 144 23.40 12.64 16.47
N HIS A 145 22.56 13.63 16.26
CA HIS A 145 23.01 15.02 16.38
C HIS A 145 23.21 15.31 17.88
N PRO A 146 24.40 15.75 18.30
CA PRO A 146 24.68 16.13 19.69
C PRO A 146 23.89 17.36 20.13
#